data_AF-A0A2D8CDT6-F1
#
_entry.id   AF-A0A2D8CDT6-F1
#
_cell.length_a   1.000
_cell.length_b   1.000
_cell.length_c   1.000
_cell.angle_alpha   90.00
_cell.angle_beta   90.00
_cell.angle_gamma   90.00
#
_symmetry.space_group_name_H-M   'P 1'
#
loop_
_entity.id
_entity.type
_entity.pdbx_description
1 polymer ?
#
loop_
_entity_poly.entity_id
_entity_poly.type
_entity_poly.pdbx_seq_one_letter_code
_entity_poly.pdbx_strand_id
1 'polypeptide(L)'
;MLWIVVSAFVVASISSWLGYKRLLYLDQINPRKLSYTLLGVLIVFLILQFLHRIGYFPEAVAGAFMANVYASSFGFFLGAAIQQFNQKSNYGEITYVNRSFWTDIFPNIVTIGLILFGLQRTALFSDLPITPIRITSGLSIIAIGAYSFTIRLVPELRKKGLVLLDRKISWDDFLTYSWFSEGIIEIEYKLNDEIRSFKTMIPDEDELFVEKMLSKKIAEKLEKDEFDEYEEID
;
A
#
# COMPACT_ATOMS: atom_id res chain seq x y z
N MET A 1 16.76 -24.79 16.10
CA MET A 1 16.88 -23.96 14.87
C MET A 1 15.87 -24.35 13.80
N LEU A 2 15.73 -25.62 13.42
CA LEU A 2 14.78 -26.05 12.38
C LEU A 2 13.32 -25.65 12.68
N TRP A 3 12.88 -25.77 13.94
CA TRP A 3 11.53 -25.36 14.36
C TRP A 3 11.24 -23.86 14.17
N ILE A 4 12.26 -22.99 14.31
CA ILE A 4 12.12 -21.53 14.12
C ILE A 4 11.91 -21.22 12.64
N VAL A 5 12.63 -21.93 11.76
CA VAL A 5 12.50 -21.77 10.31
C VAL A 5 11.12 -22.25 9.85
N VAL A 6 10.68 -23.40 10.34
CA VAL A 6 9.35 -23.95 10.03
C VAL A 6 8.25 -23.01 10.54
N SER A 7 8.34 -22.51 11.78
CA SER A 7 7.36 -21.56 12.31
C SER A 7 7.35 -20.26 11.50
N ALA A 8 8.53 -19.72 11.15
CA ALA A 8 8.63 -18.50 10.37
C ALA A 8 8.00 -18.67 8.98
N PHE A 9 8.20 -19.81 8.33
CA PHE A 9 7.61 -20.10 7.03
C PHE A 9 6.07 -20.21 7.11
N VAL A 10 5.55 -20.91 8.12
CA VAL A 10 4.10 -21.03 8.34
C VAL A 10 3.49 -19.65 8.62
N VAL A 11 4.10 -18.88 9.52
CA VAL A 11 3.64 -17.52 9.85
C VAL A 11 3.70 -16.62 8.62
N ALA A 12 4.79 -16.64 7.84
CA ALA A 12 4.90 -15.87 6.61
C ALA A 12 3.83 -16.26 5.58
N SER A 13 3.51 -17.55 5.44
CA SER A 13 2.50 -18.04 4.49
C SER A 13 1.10 -17.58 4.88
N ILE A 14 0.74 -17.70 6.16
CA ILE A 14 -0.55 -17.22 6.68
C ILE A 14 -0.63 -15.70 6.52
N SER A 15 0.40 -14.96 6.94
CA SER A 15 0.43 -13.51 6.83
C SER A 15 0.40 -13.05 5.37
N SER A 16 1.01 -13.78 4.44
CA SER A 16 0.94 -13.49 3.00
C SER A 16 -0.46 -13.65 2.45
N TRP A 17 -1.18 -14.70 2.86
CA TRP A 17 -2.59 -14.84 2.51
C TRP A 17 -3.46 -13.71 3.09
N LEU A 18 -3.22 -13.31 4.34
CA LEU A 18 -3.91 -12.18 4.97
C LEU A 18 -3.64 -10.84 4.25
N GLY A 19 -2.38 -10.61 3.84
CA GLY A 19 -1.98 -9.44 3.06
C GLY A 19 -2.62 -9.43 1.67
N TYR A 20 -2.63 -10.58 1.00
CA TYR A 20 -3.27 -10.74 -0.31
C TYR A 20 -4.78 -10.47 -0.26
N LYS A 21 -5.47 -10.92 0.80
CA LYS A 21 -6.89 -10.64 0.99
C LYS A 21 -7.22 -9.18 1.35
N ARG A 22 -6.23 -8.30 1.55
CA ARG A 22 -6.42 -6.90 1.96
C ARG A 22 -7.35 -6.74 3.17
N LEU A 23 -6.94 -7.32 4.29
CA LEU A 23 -7.62 -7.07 5.56
C LEU A 23 -7.51 -5.62 6.04
N LEU A 24 -6.52 -4.86 5.54
CA LEU A 24 -6.29 -3.48 5.89
C LEU A 24 -6.10 -2.65 4.62
N TYR A 25 -6.96 -1.64 4.46
CA TYR A 25 -6.76 -0.57 3.50
C TYR A 25 -6.12 0.62 4.20
N LEU A 26 -5.14 1.26 3.57
CA LEU A 26 -4.41 2.42 4.10
C LEU A 26 -5.36 3.59 4.40
N ASP A 27 -6.40 3.73 3.61
CA ASP A 27 -7.42 4.77 3.79
C ASP A 27 -8.25 4.63 5.09
N GLN A 28 -8.33 3.43 5.68
CA GLN A 28 -9.09 3.17 6.90
C GLN A 28 -8.26 3.46 8.15
N ILE A 29 -6.97 3.76 7.96
CA ILE A 29 -6.04 4.04 9.04
C ILE A 29 -6.34 5.43 9.59
N ASN A 30 -7.16 5.46 10.63
CA ASN A 30 -7.36 6.67 11.43
C ASN A 30 -6.11 6.90 12.30
N PRO A 31 -5.52 8.13 12.31
CA PRO A 31 -4.36 8.45 13.14
C PRO A 31 -4.54 8.07 14.62
N ARG A 32 -5.74 8.22 15.19
CA ARG A 32 -6.02 7.83 16.58
C ARG A 32 -5.92 6.32 16.78
N LYS A 33 -6.52 5.53 15.89
CA LYS A 33 -6.45 4.06 15.95
C LYS A 33 -5.02 3.57 15.76
N LEU A 34 -4.28 4.17 14.83
CA LEU A 34 -2.86 3.88 14.62
C LEU A 34 -2.04 4.14 15.89
N SER A 35 -2.23 5.29 16.54
CA SER A 35 -1.54 5.63 17.79
C SER A 35 -1.85 4.65 18.91
N TYR A 36 -3.11 4.23 19.08
CA TYR A 36 -3.47 3.23 20.08
C TYR A 36 -2.83 1.86 19.78
N THR A 37 -2.81 1.44 18.51
CA THR A 37 -2.14 0.20 18.11
C THR A 37 -0.64 0.27 18.39
N LEU A 38 0.03 1.37 18.03
CA LEU A 38 1.46 1.56 18.29
C LEU A 38 1.78 1.56 19.80
N LEU A 39 0.94 2.23 20.60
CA LEU A 39 1.07 2.22 22.06
C LEU A 39 0.87 0.82 22.64
N GLY A 40 -0.09 0.06 22.12
CA GLY A 40 -0.28 -1.34 22.48
C GLY A 40 0.95 -2.20 22.17
N VAL A 41 1.54 -2.04 20.99
CA VAL A 41 2.79 -2.74 20.59
C VAL A 41 3.93 -2.38 21.54
N LEU A 42 4.09 -1.10 21.90
CA LEU A 42 5.11 -0.66 22.85
C LEU A 42 4.92 -1.29 24.24
N ILE A 43 3.68 -1.36 24.75
CA ILE A 43 3.39 -2.00 26.04
C ILE A 43 3.75 -3.49 25.99
N VAL A 44 3.35 -4.20 24.93
CA VAL A 44 3.71 -5.61 24.76
C VAL A 44 5.23 -5.79 24.73
N PHE A 45 5.95 -4.91 24.02
CA PHE A 45 7.41 -4.95 23.98
C PHE A 45 8.05 -4.73 25.36
N LEU A 46 7.53 -3.77 26.14
CA LEU A 46 7.99 -3.53 27.52
C LEU A 46 7.74 -4.73 28.43
N ILE A 47 6.59 -5.39 28.31
CA ILE A 47 6.29 -6.62 29.06
C ILE A 47 7.28 -7.72 28.68
N LEU A 48 7.52 -7.95 27.39
CA LEU A 48 8.48 -8.96 26.93
C LEU A 48 9.90 -8.66 27.40
N GLN A 49 10.31 -7.39 27.38
CA GLN A 49 11.61 -6.96 27.89
C GLN A 49 11.73 -7.19 29.41
N PHE A 50 10.66 -6.91 30.16
CA PHE A 50 10.61 -7.20 31.59
C PHE A 50 10.71 -8.71 31.85
N LEU A 51 9.92 -9.53 31.14
CA LEU A 51 9.95 -11.01 31.22
C LEU A 51 11.33 -11.58 30.87
N HIS A 52 12.03 -10.98 29.91
CA HIS A 52 13.41 -11.34 29.57
C HIS A 52 14.35 -11.06 30.74
N ARG A 53 14.24 -9.88 31.37
CA ARG A 53 15.08 -9.48 32.49
C ARG A 53 14.93 -10.39 33.71
N ILE A 54 13.71 -10.88 33.98
CA ILE A 54 13.44 -11.80 35.11
C ILE A 54 13.69 -13.28 34.76
N GLY A 55 14.20 -13.59 33.56
CA GLY A 55 14.60 -14.94 33.15
C GLY A 55 13.46 -15.83 32.62
N TYR A 56 12.22 -15.36 32.62
CA TYR A 56 11.07 -16.10 32.08
C TYR A 56 11.02 -16.14 30.54
N PHE A 57 11.80 -15.28 29.87
CA PHE A 57 11.88 -15.23 28.42
C PHE A 57 13.34 -15.33 27.93
N PRO A 58 13.91 -16.55 27.80
CA PRO A 58 15.31 -16.76 27.41
C PRO A 58 15.64 -16.22 26.01
N GLU A 59 16.92 -15.94 25.77
CA GLU A 59 17.41 -15.38 24.49
C GLU A 59 17.00 -16.20 23.26
N ALA A 60 17.02 -17.53 23.35
CA ALA A 60 16.60 -18.42 22.27
C ALA A 60 15.11 -18.26 21.90
N VAL A 61 14.25 -18.05 22.92
CA VAL A 61 12.81 -17.87 22.73
C VAL A 61 12.52 -16.47 22.20
N ALA A 62 13.22 -15.46 22.73
CA ALA A 62 13.14 -14.09 22.24
C ALA A 62 13.56 -13.98 20.76
N GLY A 63 14.65 -14.65 20.39
CA GLY A 63 15.11 -14.71 19.02
C GLY A 63 14.10 -15.38 18.07
N ALA A 64 13.49 -16.49 18.49
CA ALA A 64 12.45 -17.16 17.71
C ALA A 64 11.19 -16.32 17.56
N PHE A 65 10.75 -15.66 18.64
CA PHE A 65 9.60 -14.76 18.63
C PHE A 65 9.82 -13.60 17.65
N MET A 66 10.96 -12.93 17.74
CA MET A 66 11.30 -11.83 16.82
C MET A 66 11.40 -12.30 15.37
N ALA A 67 11.99 -13.47 15.11
CA ALA A 67 12.04 -14.04 13.76
C ALA A 67 10.63 -14.25 13.18
N ASN A 68 9.67 -14.74 13.98
CA ASN A 68 8.28 -14.91 13.56
C ASN A 68 7.57 -13.56 13.35
N VAL A 69 7.85 -12.54 14.18
CA VAL A 69 7.31 -11.18 13.95
C VAL A 69 7.80 -10.63 12.61
N TYR A 70 9.10 -10.73 12.32
CA TYR A 70 9.64 -10.29 11.04
C TYR A 70 9.10 -11.12 9.87
N ALA A 71 8.97 -12.44 10.03
CA ALA A 71 8.39 -13.32 9.01
C ALA A 71 6.91 -12.97 8.73
N SER A 72 6.15 -12.62 9.77
CA SER A 72 4.77 -12.14 9.63
C SER A 72 4.72 -10.84 8.81
N SER A 73 5.55 -9.85 9.16
CA SER A 73 5.66 -8.60 8.41
C SER A 73 6.05 -8.85 6.95
N PHE A 74 7.07 -9.68 6.72
CA PHE A 74 7.48 -10.08 5.37
C PHE A 74 6.31 -10.67 4.57
N GLY A 75 5.63 -11.68 5.12
CA GLY A 75 4.50 -12.32 4.49
C GLY A 75 3.41 -11.31 4.13
N PHE A 76 2.97 -10.52 5.12
CA PHE A 76 1.89 -9.54 4.95
C PHE A 76 2.19 -8.51 3.85
N PHE A 77 3.34 -7.85 3.90
CA PHE A 77 3.69 -6.82 2.92
C PHE A 77 3.93 -7.41 1.52
N LEU A 78 4.51 -8.61 1.44
CA LEU A 78 4.67 -9.29 0.15
C LEU A 78 3.32 -9.66 -0.47
N GLY A 79 2.41 -10.23 0.32
CA GLY A 79 1.05 -10.55 -0.14
C GLY A 79 0.28 -9.31 -0.59
N ALA A 80 0.38 -8.22 0.18
CA ALA A 80 -0.22 -6.94 -0.17
C ALA A 80 0.38 -6.33 -1.45
N ALA A 81 1.70 -6.43 -1.64
CA ALA A 81 2.38 -5.95 -2.84
C ALA A 81 1.96 -6.71 -4.10
N ILE A 82 1.92 -8.04 -4.04
CA ILE A 82 1.47 -8.88 -5.16
C ILE A 82 0.04 -8.52 -5.55
N GLN A 83 -0.83 -8.41 -4.55
CA GLN A 83 -2.23 -8.12 -4.81
C GLN A 83 -2.41 -6.69 -5.34
N GLN A 84 -1.71 -5.69 -4.81
CA GLN A 84 -1.69 -4.32 -5.34
C GLN A 84 -1.18 -4.25 -6.78
N PHE A 85 -0.15 -5.02 -7.11
CA PHE A 85 0.38 -5.14 -8.46
C PHE A 85 -0.66 -5.73 -9.43
N ASN A 86 -1.23 -6.89 -9.09
CA ASN A 86 -2.28 -7.54 -9.90
C ASN A 86 -3.48 -6.61 -10.09
N GLN A 87 -3.84 -5.90 -9.03
CA GLN A 87 -4.92 -4.95 -9.04
C GLN A 87 -4.67 -3.78 -10.01
N LYS A 88 -3.49 -3.17 -9.98
CA LYS A 88 -3.11 -2.07 -10.89
C LYS A 88 -3.02 -2.54 -12.33
N SER A 89 -2.47 -3.74 -12.56
CA SER A 89 -2.41 -4.36 -13.89
C SER A 89 -3.79 -4.54 -14.50
N ASN A 90 -4.76 -5.06 -13.72
CA ASN A 90 -6.13 -5.31 -14.19
C ASN A 90 -6.92 -4.02 -14.51
N TYR A 91 -6.53 -2.88 -13.94
CA TYR A 91 -7.16 -1.56 -14.14
C TYR A 91 -6.72 -0.86 -15.45
N GLY A 92 -5.83 -1.49 -16.20
CA GLY A 92 -5.36 -1.01 -17.50
C GLY A 92 -4.22 -0.01 -17.41
N GLU A 93 -3.86 0.51 -18.57
CA GLU A 93 -2.73 1.44 -18.75
C GLU A 93 -2.98 2.78 -18.04
N ILE A 94 -1.87 3.42 -17.65
CA ILE A 94 -1.89 4.75 -17.04
C ILE A 94 -2.09 5.77 -18.15
N THR A 95 -3.19 6.52 -18.08
CA THR A 95 -3.49 7.62 -18.99
C THR A 95 -2.81 8.91 -18.53
N TYR A 96 -2.80 9.16 -17.22
CA TYR A 96 -2.15 10.33 -16.65
C TYR A 96 -1.67 10.05 -15.22
N VAL A 97 -0.53 10.64 -14.86
CA VAL A 97 -0.01 10.68 -13.50
C VAL A 97 0.90 11.89 -13.37
N ASN A 98 0.72 12.69 -12.31
CA ASN A 98 1.62 13.80 -12.03
C ASN A 98 3.00 13.26 -11.60
N ARG A 99 4.01 13.50 -12.42
CA ARG A 99 5.40 13.13 -12.14
C ARG A 99 6.19 14.35 -11.75
N SER A 100 6.58 14.39 -10.48
CA SER A 100 7.52 15.36 -9.95
C SER A 100 8.67 14.64 -9.25
N PHE A 101 9.73 15.38 -8.92
CA PHE A 101 10.81 14.85 -8.10
C PHE A 101 10.29 14.25 -6.78
N TRP A 102 9.36 14.96 -6.12
CA TRP A 102 8.82 14.56 -4.82
C TRP A 102 7.81 13.40 -4.89
N THR A 103 7.11 13.25 -6.02
CA THR A 103 6.04 12.26 -6.16
C THR A 103 6.47 10.99 -6.88
N ASP A 104 7.57 11.02 -7.64
CA ASP A 104 8.07 9.88 -8.41
C ASP A 104 9.51 9.52 -8.00
N ILE A 105 10.48 10.43 -8.14
CA ILE A 105 11.91 10.11 -7.95
C ILE A 105 12.24 9.83 -6.48
N PHE A 106 11.90 10.73 -5.57
CA PHE A 106 12.27 10.63 -4.17
C PHE A 106 11.70 9.38 -3.49
N PRO A 107 10.39 9.05 -3.61
CA PRO A 107 9.84 7.81 -3.06
C PRO A 107 10.50 6.55 -3.63
N ASN A 108 10.84 6.55 -4.93
CA ASN A 108 11.55 5.43 -5.56
C ASN A 108 12.97 5.26 -5.00
N ILE A 109 13.71 6.36 -4.78
CA ILE A 109 15.05 6.30 -4.16
C ILE A 109 14.95 5.73 -2.73
N VAL A 110 14.00 6.22 -1.92
CA VAL A 110 13.77 5.71 -0.56
C VAL A 110 13.46 4.21 -0.60
N THR A 111 12.64 3.79 -1.54
CA THR A 111 12.26 2.39 -1.72
C THR A 111 13.45 1.51 -2.10
N ILE A 112 14.27 1.94 -3.07
CA ILE A 112 15.51 1.23 -3.44
C ILE A 112 16.45 1.16 -2.24
N GLY A 113 16.58 2.25 -1.48
CA GLY A 113 17.37 2.29 -0.24
C GLY A 113 16.90 1.25 0.78
N LEU A 114 15.59 1.11 0.99
CA LEU A 114 15.03 0.06 1.86
C LEU A 114 15.37 -1.34 1.36
N ILE A 115 15.24 -1.60 0.06
CA ILE A 115 15.56 -2.92 -0.52
C ILE A 115 17.05 -3.24 -0.34
N LEU A 116 17.94 -2.30 -0.65
CA LEU A 116 19.39 -2.47 -0.49
C LEU A 116 19.78 -2.66 0.98
N PHE A 117 19.19 -1.89 1.90
CA PHE A 117 19.40 -2.06 3.33
C PHE A 117 18.89 -3.42 3.84
N GLY A 118 17.74 -3.87 3.33
CA GLY A 118 17.21 -5.20 3.62
C GLY A 118 18.13 -6.32 3.13
N LEU A 119 18.68 -6.19 1.91
CA LEU A 119 19.68 -7.13 1.37
C LEU A 119 20.94 -7.16 2.24
N GLN A 120 21.50 -6.00 2.60
CA GLN A 120 22.63 -5.92 3.54
C GLN A 120 22.29 -6.60 4.87
N ARG A 121 21.07 -6.41 5.38
CA ARG A 121 20.62 -6.95 6.67
C ARG A 121 20.54 -8.48 6.68
N THR A 122 20.21 -9.11 5.55
CA THR A 122 20.20 -10.57 5.43
C THR A 122 21.57 -11.22 5.61
N ALA A 123 22.66 -10.43 5.50
CA ALA A 123 24.04 -10.87 5.53
C ALA A 123 24.43 -11.85 4.40
N LEU A 124 23.61 -11.99 3.36
CA LEU A 124 23.85 -12.89 2.21
C LEU A 124 25.18 -12.60 1.46
N PHE A 125 25.66 -11.35 1.52
CA PHE A 125 26.87 -10.88 0.85
C PHE A 125 27.98 -10.44 1.82
N SER A 126 27.93 -10.89 3.07
CA SER A 126 28.90 -10.52 4.11
C SER A 126 29.37 -11.74 4.89
N ASP A 127 30.56 -11.67 5.47
CA ASP A 127 31.14 -12.75 6.30
C ASP A 127 30.45 -12.93 7.68
N LEU A 128 29.34 -12.23 7.91
CA LEU A 128 28.59 -12.30 9.16
C LEU A 128 27.78 -13.60 9.24
N PRO A 129 27.59 -14.16 10.45
CA PRO A 129 26.83 -15.40 10.62
C PRO A 129 25.38 -15.20 10.18
N ILE A 130 24.93 -16.09 9.31
CA ILE A 130 23.55 -16.15 8.85
C ILE A 130 22.68 -16.71 9.98
N THR A 131 21.78 -15.88 10.52
CA THR A 131 20.82 -16.28 11.54
C THR A 131 19.38 -16.10 11.04
N PRO A 132 18.42 -16.91 11.51
CA PRO A 132 17.02 -16.77 11.12
C PRO A 132 16.46 -15.36 11.32
N ILE A 133 16.89 -14.67 12.38
CA ILE A 133 16.48 -13.29 12.69
C ILE A 133 17.02 -12.31 11.63
N ARG A 134 18.29 -12.46 11.22
CA ARG A 134 18.88 -11.59 10.18
C ARG A 134 18.18 -11.78 8.83
N ILE A 135 17.92 -13.02 8.44
CA ILE A 135 17.20 -13.31 7.19
C ILE A 135 15.78 -12.74 7.25
N THR A 136 14.99 -13.10 8.26
CA THR A 136 13.59 -12.68 8.36
C THR A 136 13.46 -11.17 8.48
N SER A 137 14.32 -10.51 9.26
CA SER A 137 14.32 -9.03 9.34
C SER A 137 14.70 -8.37 8.01
N GLY A 138 15.74 -8.85 7.32
CA GLY A 138 16.12 -8.32 6.00
C GLY A 138 15.02 -8.50 4.96
N LEU A 139 14.43 -9.69 4.89
CA LEU A 139 13.29 -9.97 4.02
C LEU A 139 12.09 -9.07 4.32
N SER A 140 11.78 -8.83 5.60
CA SER A 140 10.66 -7.94 5.98
C SER A 140 10.85 -6.50 5.47
N ILE A 141 12.08 -5.99 5.50
CA ILE A 141 12.41 -4.66 4.97
C ILE A 141 12.29 -4.65 3.45
N ILE A 142 12.77 -5.69 2.77
CA ILE A 142 12.63 -5.84 1.31
C ILE A 142 11.15 -5.87 0.92
N ALA A 143 10.30 -6.61 1.64
CA ALA A 143 8.87 -6.66 1.37
C ALA A 143 8.16 -5.32 1.61
N ILE A 144 8.54 -4.58 2.66
CA ILE A 144 8.05 -3.20 2.87
C ILE A 144 8.46 -2.31 1.69
N GLY A 145 9.71 -2.39 1.24
CA GLY A 145 10.18 -1.68 0.05
C GLY A 145 9.38 -2.05 -1.19
N ALA A 146 9.20 -3.35 -1.46
CA ALA A 146 8.41 -3.83 -2.59
C ALA A 146 6.95 -3.32 -2.52
N TYR A 147 6.33 -3.33 -1.35
CA TYR A 147 4.99 -2.77 -1.17
C TYR A 147 4.95 -1.26 -1.43
N SER A 148 5.92 -0.50 -0.88
CA SER A 148 6.06 0.94 -1.15
C SER A 148 6.22 1.22 -2.65
N PHE A 149 6.94 0.39 -3.40
CA PHE A 149 7.07 0.52 -4.86
C PHE A 149 5.72 0.37 -5.58
N THR A 150 4.82 -0.44 -5.03
CA THR A 150 3.48 -0.66 -5.62
C THR A 150 2.49 0.46 -5.29
N ILE A 151 2.78 1.32 -4.31
CA ILE A 151 1.92 2.44 -3.91
C ILE A 151 2.48 3.74 -4.50
N ARG A 152 1.60 4.55 -5.08
CA ARG A 152 1.96 5.92 -5.48
C ARG A 152 1.25 6.90 -4.57
N LEU A 153 1.97 7.96 -4.19
CA LEU A 153 1.44 9.05 -3.36
C LEU A 153 0.42 9.91 -4.12
N VAL A 154 0.58 9.99 -5.44
CA VAL A 154 -0.32 10.73 -6.33
C VAL A 154 -1.36 9.79 -6.95
N PRO A 155 -2.56 10.30 -7.26
CA PRO A 155 -3.56 9.54 -8.00
C PRO A 155 -3.06 9.21 -9.41
N GLU A 156 -3.37 8.00 -9.84
CA GLU A 156 -3.13 7.51 -11.21
C GLU A 156 -4.48 7.51 -11.95
N LEU A 157 -4.59 8.27 -13.03
CA LEU A 157 -5.73 8.21 -13.94
C LEU A 157 -5.45 7.07 -14.93
N ARG A 158 -6.26 6.02 -14.90
CA ARG A 158 -6.10 4.82 -15.73
C ARG A 158 -7.29 4.62 -16.65
N LYS A 159 -7.11 3.74 -17.64
CA LYS A 159 -8.16 3.45 -18.64
C LYS A 159 -9.51 3.04 -18.02
N LYS A 160 -9.52 2.24 -16.96
CA LYS A 160 -10.75 1.75 -16.31
C LYS A 160 -11.19 2.53 -15.06
N GLY A 161 -10.42 3.52 -14.62
CA GLY A 161 -10.80 4.36 -13.48
C GLY A 161 -9.61 5.04 -12.84
N LEU A 162 -9.81 5.48 -11.59
CA LEU A 162 -8.81 6.18 -10.79
C LEU A 162 -8.21 5.21 -9.77
N VAL A 163 -6.91 5.31 -9.55
CA VAL A 163 -6.23 4.59 -8.46
C VAL A 163 -5.57 5.61 -7.54
N LEU A 164 -6.00 5.64 -6.28
CA LEU A 164 -5.45 6.51 -5.24
C LEU A 164 -4.90 5.65 -4.11
N LEU A 165 -3.58 5.69 -3.88
CA LEU A 165 -2.89 4.79 -2.94
C LEU A 165 -3.22 3.31 -3.23
N ASP A 166 -4.06 2.70 -2.42
CA ASP A 166 -4.58 1.33 -2.51
C ASP A 166 -6.07 1.26 -2.84
N ARG A 167 -6.73 2.39 -3.09
CA ARG A 167 -8.13 2.48 -3.53
C ARG A 167 -8.23 2.47 -5.05
N LYS A 168 -9.31 1.85 -5.50
CA LYS A 168 -9.78 1.87 -6.88
C LYS A 168 -11.14 2.53 -6.91
N ILE A 169 -11.32 3.41 -7.89
CA ILE A 169 -12.56 4.11 -8.13
C ILE A 169 -12.88 3.83 -9.60
N SER A 170 -14.02 3.19 -9.90
CA SER A 170 -14.44 3.02 -11.29
C SER A 170 -14.75 4.38 -11.90
N TRP A 171 -14.68 4.49 -13.22
CA TRP A 171 -15.25 5.67 -13.89
C TRP A 171 -16.76 5.78 -13.67
N ASP A 172 -17.46 4.66 -13.42
CA ASP A 172 -18.89 4.69 -13.05
C ASP A 172 -19.12 5.37 -11.68
N ASP A 173 -18.17 5.24 -10.75
CA ASP A 173 -18.24 5.85 -9.41
C ASP A 173 -17.75 7.30 -9.40
N PHE A 174 -17.12 7.76 -10.47
CA PHE A 174 -16.70 9.15 -10.63
C PHE A 174 -17.93 10.04 -10.87
N LEU A 175 -18.01 11.16 -10.15
CA LEU A 175 -19.17 12.06 -10.20
C LEU A 175 -18.85 13.33 -10.98
N THR A 176 -17.88 14.09 -10.50
CA THR A 176 -17.52 15.37 -11.10
C THR A 176 -16.09 15.75 -10.71
N TYR A 177 -15.60 16.83 -11.32
CA TYR A 177 -14.36 17.48 -10.95
C TYR A 177 -14.54 18.99 -10.91
N SER A 178 -13.71 19.67 -10.13
CA SER A 178 -13.64 21.12 -10.10
C SER A 178 -12.20 21.59 -9.86
N TRP A 179 -11.85 22.77 -10.39
CA TRP A 179 -10.59 23.42 -10.07
C TRP A 179 -10.74 24.12 -8.72
N PHE A 180 -10.08 23.59 -7.69
CA PHE A 180 -10.11 24.17 -6.34
C PHE A 180 -9.25 25.43 -6.26
N SER A 181 -8.12 25.43 -6.99
CA SER A 181 -7.24 26.57 -7.22
C SER A 181 -6.44 26.35 -8.50
N GLU A 182 -5.65 27.34 -8.92
CA GLU A 182 -4.66 27.18 -10.00
C GLU A 182 -3.79 25.95 -9.75
N GLY A 183 -3.68 25.06 -10.73
CA GLY A 183 -2.93 23.81 -10.65
C GLY A 183 -3.43 22.78 -9.63
N ILE A 184 -4.62 22.95 -9.02
CA ILE A 184 -5.19 21.97 -8.08
C ILE A 184 -6.61 21.58 -8.49
N ILE A 185 -6.78 20.31 -8.84
CA ILE A 185 -8.08 19.73 -9.14
C ILE A 185 -8.63 18.98 -7.92
N GLU A 186 -9.92 19.12 -7.69
CA GLU A 186 -10.71 18.32 -6.77
C GLU A 186 -11.57 17.36 -7.58
N ILE A 187 -11.47 16.06 -7.26
CA ILE A 187 -12.26 15.00 -7.90
C ILE A 187 -13.20 14.41 -6.87
N GLU A 188 -14.50 14.40 -7.21
CA GLU A 188 -15.57 13.83 -6.40
C GLU A 188 -15.98 12.45 -6.95
N TYR A 189 -16.15 11.51 -6.03
CA TYR A 189 -16.52 10.14 -6.35
C TYR A 189 -17.40 9.53 -5.26
N LYS A 190 -18.17 8.52 -5.65
CA LYS A 190 -19.03 7.75 -4.77
C LYS A 190 -18.23 6.58 -4.16
N LEU A 191 -18.37 6.38 -2.86
CA LEU A 191 -17.79 5.25 -2.15
C LEU A 191 -18.72 4.82 -1.02
N ASN A 192 -19.20 3.57 -1.06
CA ASN A 192 -20.14 3.03 -0.07
C ASN A 192 -21.35 3.96 0.14
N ASP A 193 -21.90 4.49 -0.95
CA ASP A 193 -23.00 5.47 -0.96
C ASP A 193 -22.71 6.84 -0.31
N GLU A 194 -21.46 7.11 0.08
CA GLU A 194 -21.00 8.43 0.51
C GLU A 194 -20.23 9.13 -0.62
N ILE A 195 -20.45 10.42 -0.80
CA ILE A 195 -19.63 11.26 -1.69
C ILE A 195 -18.34 11.62 -0.95
N ARG A 196 -17.21 11.34 -1.60
CA ARG A 196 -15.88 11.70 -1.11
C ARG A 196 -15.14 12.47 -2.18
N SER A 197 -14.22 13.32 -1.76
CA SER A 197 -13.34 14.04 -2.67
C SER A 197 -11.87 13.82 -2.34
N PHE A 198 -11.01 13.95 -3.34
CA PHE A 198 -9.58 14.11 -3.15
C PHE A 198 -9.06 15.27 -3.99
N LYS A 199 -7.99 15.90 -3.52
CA LYS A 199 -7.31 16.99 -4.22
C LYS A 199 -5.98 16.50 -4.74
N THR A 200 -5.65 16.87 -5.96
CA THR A 200 -4.35 16.59 -6.56
C THR A 200 -3.84 17.79 -7.34
N MET A 201 -2.52 17.96 -7.33
CA MET A 201 -1.87 18.98 -8.13
C MET A 201 -1.72 18.48 -9.57
N ILE A 202 -1.97 19.36 -10.54
CA ILE A 202 -1.75 19.19 -11.97
C ILE A 202 -0.89 20.36 -12.43
N PRO A 203 0.25 20.13 -13.10
CA PRO A 203 1.04 21.21 -13.70
C PRO A 203 0.25 21.96 -14.78
N ASP A 204 0.48 23.28 -14.90
CA ASP A 204 -0.20 24.16 -15.86
C ASP A 204 -0.17 23.63 -17.31
N GLU A 205 0.94 22.99 -17.70
CA GLU A 205 1.14 22.39 -19.03
C GLU A 205 0.20 21.20 -19.32
N ASP A 206 -0.28 20.53 -18.27
CA ASP A 206 -1.14 19.34 -18.36
C ASP A 206 -2.63 19.66 -18.14
N GLU A 207 -2.99 20.86 -17.66
CA GLU A 207 -4.36 21.22 -17.26
C GLU A 207 -5.37 20.94 -18.37
N LEU A 208 -5.10 21.44 -19.58
CA LEU A 208 -5.98 21.30 -20.73
C LEU A 208 -6.13 19.84 -21.20
N PHE A 209 -5.09 19.02 -21.00
CA PHE A 209 -5.16 17.59 -21.31
C PHE A 209 -6.06 16.86 -20.31
N VAL A 210 -5.84 17.10 -19.02
CA VAL A 210 -6.61 16.45 -17.95
C VAL A 210 -8.07 16.90 -17.97
N GLU A 211 -8.34 18.19 -18.17
CA GLU A 211 -9.68 18.74 -18.27
C GLU A 211 -10.47 18.10 -19.42
N LYS A 212 -9.89 18.02 -20.62
CA LYS A 212 -10.51 17.33 -21.76
C LYS A 212 -10.80 15.87 -21.46
N MET A 213 -9.88 15.18 -20.79
CA MET A 213 -10.04 13.77 -20.46
C MET A 213 -11.16 13.54 -19.44
N LEU A 214 -11.22 14.33 -18.37
CA LEU A 214 -12.25 14.23 -17.35
C LEU A 214 -13.62 14.64 -17.89
N SER A 215 -13.68 15.71 -18.68
CA SER A 215 -14.93 16.16 -19.35
C SER A 215 -15.48 15.07 -20.27
N LYS A 216 -14.61 14.41 -21.03
CA LYS A 216 -15.00 13.27 -21.87
C LYS A 216 -15.58 12.13 -21.03
N LYS A 217 -15.02 11.86 -19.85
CA LYS A 217 -15.51 10.81 -18.94
C LYS A 217 -16.87 11.14 -18.33
N ILE A 218 -17.14 12.42 -18.04
CA ILE A 218 -18.48 12.87 -17.63
C ILE A 218 -19.48 12.67 -18.77
N ALA A 219 -19.14 13.09 -19.99
CA ALA A 219 -20.02 12.94 -21.15
C ALA A 219 -20.34 11.46 -21.45
N GLU A 220 -19.33 10.59 -21.46
CA GLU A 220 -19.51 9.13 -21.64
C GLU A 220 -20.44 8.52 -20.57
N LYS A 221 -20.42 9.04 -19.35
CA LYS A 221 -21.29 8.59 -18.27
C LYS A 221 -22.73 9.09 -18.43
N LEU A 222 -22.91 10.37 -18.75
CA LEU A 222 -24.24 10.94 -19.00
C LEU A 222 -24.96 10.23 -20.16
N GLU A 223 -24.24 9.95 -21.25
CA GLU A 223 -24.77 9.17 -22.36
C GLU A 223 -25.24 7.78 -21.88
N LYS A 224 -24.41 7.08 -21.10
CA LYS A 224 -24.75 5.75 -20.57
C LYS A 224 -25.96 5.76 -19.64
N ASP A 225 -26.01 6.73 -18.72
CA ASP A 225 -27.14 6.87 -17.78
C ASP A 225 -28.45 7.18 -18.54
N GLU A 226 -28.39 7.99 -19.61
CA GLU A 226 -29.55 8.20 -20.50
C GLU A 226 -29.97 6.89 -21.21
N PHE A 227 -29.03 6.10 -21.75
CA PHE A 227 -29.35 4.83 -22.41
C PHE A 227 -29.95 3.79 -21.47
N ASP A 228 -29.45 3.67 -20.24
CA ASP A 228 -29.94 2.71 -19.24
C ASP A 228 -31.38 3.06 -18.79
N GLU A 229 -31.73 4.36 -18.71
CA GLU A 229 -33.12 4.80 -18.44
C GLU A 229 -34.10 4.37 -19.55
N TYR A 230 -33.65 4.30 -20.81
CA TYR A 230 -34.51 3.85 -21.91
C TYR A 230 -34.70 2.32 -21.94
N GLU A 231 -33.73 1.52 -21.50
CA GLU A 231 -33.86 0.05 -21.45
C GLU A 231 -34.74 -0.44 -20.29
N GLU A 232 -34.88 0.31 -19.18
CA GLU A 232 -35.78 -0.04 -18.07
C GLU A 232 -37.27 0.26 -18.34
N ILE A 233 -37.58 0.96 -19.45
CA ILE A 233 -38.95 1.36 -19.82
C ILE A 233 -39.62 0.34 -20.77
N ASP A 234 -38.86 -0.60 -21.35
CA ASP A 234 -39.35 -1.68 -22.23
C ASP A 234 -39.54 -3.03 -21.49
#